data_AF-A0A419F3K6-F1
#
_entry.id   AF-A0A419F3K6-F1
#
_cell.length_a   1.000
_cell.length_b   1.000
_cell.length_c   1.000
_cell.angle_alpha   90.00
_cell.angle_beta   90.00
_cell.angle_gamma   90.00
#
_symmetry.space_group_name_H-M   'P 1'
#
loop_
_entity.id
_entity.type
_entity.pdbx_description
1 polymer ?
#
loop_
_entity_poly.entity_id
_entity_poly.type
_entity_poly.pdbx_seq_one_letter_code
_entity_poly.pdbx_strand_id
1 'polypeptide(L)'
;MKAIYKTFLVLITSVILSSSVFASEPVSTKSILSVATIENNLMNGLSSDNLGLRLSSAYYLGEYKSEKAVLPLIKMLHSEKEESARIQAALSLVKIGNAKGIFMVKQAAKFDDSQRVRNLCNKFYRASQKI
;
A
#
# COMPACT_ATOMS: atom_id res chain seq x y z
N MET A 1 -54.37 -45.13 -11.89
CA MET A 1 -53.58 -44.54 -10.79
C MET A 1 -52.06 -44.68 -10.93
N LYS A 2 -51.50 -45.88 -11.18
CA LYS A 2 -50.02 -46.06 -11.27
C LYS A 2 -49.32 -45.28 -12.40
N ALA A 3 -49.97 -45.10 -13.56
CA ALA A 3 -49.39 -44.36 -14.70
C ALA A 3 -49.35 -42.83 -14.48
N ILE A 4 -50.37 -42.30 -13.82
CA ILE A 4 -50.47 -40.88 -13.45
C ILE A 4 -49.43 -40.55 -12.37
N TYR A 5 -49.21 -41.45 -11.41
CA TYR A 5 -48.16 -41.30 -10.41
C TYR A 5 -46.76 -41.31 -11.02
N LYS A 6 -46.48 -42.21 -11.98
CA LYS A 6 -45.18 -42.25 -12.69
C LYS A 6 -44.90 -40.97 -13.48
N THR A 7 -45.89 -40.44 -14.18
CA THR A 7 -45.72 -39.19 -14.96
C THR A 7 -45.54 -37.98 -14.06
N PHE A 8 -46.26 -37.91 -12.94
CA PHE A 8 -46.10 -36.85 -11.94
C PHE A 8 -44.72 -36.93 -11.25
N LEU A 9 -44.24 -38.14 -10.94
CA LEU A 9 -42.92 -38.37 -10.37
C LEU A 9 -41.79 -37.92 -11.32
N VAL A 10 -41.92 -38.20 -12.62
CA VAL A 10 -40.94 -37.79 -13.65
C VAL A 10 -40.91 -36.27 -13.84
N LEU A 11 -42.06 -35.60 -13.73
CA LEU A 11 -42.14 -34.14 -13.78
C LEU A 11 -41.49 -33.49 -12.55
N ILE A 12 -41.68 -34.07 -11.36
CA ILE A 12 -41.04 -33.55 -10.14
C ILE A 12 -39.52 -33.72 -10.22
N THR A 13 -39.03 -34.87 -10.68
CA THR A 13 -37.59 -35.09 -10.78
C THR A 13 -36.93 -34.20 -11.84
N SER A 14 -37.61 -33.93 -12.97
CA SER A 14 -37.07 -33.03 -14.01
C SER A 14 -36.96 -31.57 -13.56
N VAL A 15 -37.88 -31.11 -12.71
CA VAL A 15 -37.84 -29.77 -12.11
C VAL A 15 -36.71 -29.64 -11.07
N ILE A 16 -36.46 -30.70 -10.30
CA ILE A 16 -35.35 -30.73 -9.32
C ILE A 16 -33.99 -30.78 -10.03
N LEU A 17 -33.87 -31.52 -11.14
CA LEU A 17 -32.64 -31.58 -11.94
C LEU A 17 -32.34 -30.24 -12.65
N SER A 18 -33.35 -29.53 -13.14
CA SER A 18 -33.16 -28.24 -13.83
C SER A 18 -32.80 -27.08 -12.89
N SER A 19 -33.21 -27.12 -11.63
CA SER A 19 -32.85 -26.12 -10.61
C SER A 19 -31.41 -26.27 -10.07
N SER A 20 -30.74 -27.38 -10.37
CA SER A 20 -29.34 -27.62 -9.98
C SER A 20 -28.30 -26.97 -10.91
N VAL A 21 -28.74 -26.25 -11.95
CA VAL A 21 -27.88 -25.56 -12.93
C VAL A 21 -27.57 -24.11 -12.52
N PHE A 22 -27.47 -23.82 -11.22
CA PHE A 22 -26.72 -22.63 -10.80
C PHE A 22 -25.23 -22.99 -10.83
N ALA A 23 -24.67 -22.98 -12.04
CA ALA A 23 -23.22 -22.87 -12.19
C ALA A 23 -22.80 -21.60 -11.43
N SER A 24 -21.93 -21.76 -10.44
CA SER A 24 -21.27 -20.61 -9.82
C SER A 24 -20.63 -19.81 -10.94
N GLU A 25 -21.07 -18.57 -11.16
CA GLU A 25 -20.34 -17.66 -12.04
C GLU A 25 -18.88 -17.66 -11.56
N PRO A 26 -17.89 -17.69 -12.47
CA PRO A 26 -16.51 -17.54 -12.05
C PRO A 26 -16.42 -16.21 -11.33
N VAL A 27 -16.23 -16.24 -10.00
CA VAL A 27 -15.92 -15.03 -9.24
C VAL A 27 -14.70 -14.46 -9.93
N SER A 28 -14.88 -13.34 -10.64
CA SER A 28 -13.78 -12.67 -11.30
C SER A 28 -12.92 -12.07 -10.21
N THR A 29 -12.05 -12.87 -9.60
CA THR A 29 -11.03 -12.43 -8.65
C THR A 29 -9.90 -11.74 -9.41
N LYS A 30 -10.23 -10.81 -10.31
CA LYS A 30 -9.28 -9.86 -10.85
C LYS A 30 -9.10 -8.78 -9.81
N SER A 31 -8.31 -9.06 -8.77
CA SER A 31 -7.58 -8.10 -7.93
C SER A 31 -8.28 -6.72 -7.79
N ILE A 32 -9.44 -6.66 -7.13
CA ILE A 32 -10.15 -5.39 -6.87
C ILE A 32 -9.58 -4.71 -5.60
N LEU A 33 -8.26 -4.74 -5.43
CA LEU A 33 -7.59 -3.80 -4.54
C LEU A 33 -7.25 -2.60 -5.40
N SER A 34 -8.05 -1.54 -5.29
CA SER A 34 -7.76 -0.30 -6.00
C SER A 34 -6.40 0.23 -5.54
N VAL A 35 -5.65 0.89 -6.44
CA VAL A 35 -4.38 1.57 -6.08
C VAL A 35 -4.60 2.53 -4.92
N ALA A 36 -5.77 3.16 -4.84
CA ALA A 36 -6.17 4.00 -3.72
C ALA A 36 -6.29 3.22 -2.40
N THR A 37 -6.80 1.98 -2.42
CA THR A 37 -6.85 1.12 -1.23
C THR A 37 -5.45 0.73 -0.78
N ILE A 38 -4.54 0.42 -1.70
CA ILE A 38 -3.13 0.12 -1.40
C ILE A 38 -2.47 1.35 -0.78
N GLU A 39 -2.61 2.52 -1.40
CA GLU A 39 -2.09 3.79 -0.88
C GLU A 39 -2.62 4.06 0.54
N ASN A 40 -3.92 3.93 0.78
CA ASN A 40 -4.52 4.12 2.10
C ASN A 40 -3.98 3.12 3.14
N ASN A 41 -3.82 1.85 2.78
CA ASN A 41 -3.27 0.84 3.68
C ASN A 41 -1.82 1.15 4.07
N LEU A 42 -1.01 1.60 3.11
CA LEU A 42 0.37 2.02 3.39
C LEU A 42 0.41 3.30 4.25
N MET A 43 -0.48 4.26 3.99
CA MET A 43 -0.61 5.45 4.83
C MET A 43 -0.97 5.11 6.27
N ASN A 44 -1.88 4.15 6.48
CA ASN A 44 -2.18 3.61 7.80
C ASN A 44 -0.97 2.90 8.41
N GLY A 45 -0.22 2.14 7.61
CA GLY A 45 0.99 1.43 8.02
C GLY A 45 2.10 2.34 8.56
N LEU A 46 2.16 3.61 8.13
CA LEU A 46 3.09 4.60 8.71
C LEU A 46 2.83 4.88 10.20
N SER A 47 1.64 4.58 10.72
CA SER A 47 1.27 4.79 12.12
C SER A 47 1.33 3.51 12.95
N SER A 48 1.86 2.41 12.41
CA SER A 48 1.96 1.13 13.11
C SER A 48 2.98 1.16 14.25
N ASP A 49 2.72 0.47 15.36
CA ASP A 49 3.72 0.25 16.41
C ASP A 49 4.88 -0.64 15.93
N ASN A 50 4.65 -1.47 14.91
CA ASN A 50 5.67 -2.31 14.32
C ASN A 50 6.59 -1.49 13.40
N LEU A 51 7.86 -1.33 13.81
CA LEU A 51 8.87 -0.60 13.05
C LEU A 51 9.05 -1.14 11.63
N GLY A 52 9.09 -2.46 11.44
CA GLY A 52 9.24 -3.07 10.12
C GLY A 52 8.08 -2.70 9.18
N LEU A 53 6.85 -2.66 9.70
CA LEU A 53 5.69 -2.24 8.92
C LEU A 53 5.74 -0.75 8.58
N ARG A 54 6.15 0.13 9.51
CA ARG A 54 6.35 1.56 9.23
C ARG A 54 7.38 1.78 8.11
N LEU A 55 8.53 1.10 8.21
CA LEU A 55 9.62 1.19 7.22
C LEU A 55 9.16 0.70 5.84
N SER A 56 8.50 -0.45 5.79
CA SER A 56 7.99 -1.03 4.54
C SER A 56 6.93 -0.13 3.90
N SER A 57 6.05 0.43 4.72
CA SER A 57 5.00 1.35 4.27
C SER A 57 5.62 2.62 3.68
N ALA A 58 6.57 3.23 4.38
CA ALA A 58 7.30 4.39 3.90
C ALA A 58 8.04 4.09 2.59
N TYR A 59 8.69 2.93 2.49
CA TYR A 59 9.39 2.50 1.27
C TYR A 59 8.44 2.46 0.07
N TYR A 60 7.33 1.71 0.17
CA TYR A 60 6.40 1.55 -0.94
C TYR A 60 5.66 2.84 -1.31
N LEU A 61 5.36 3.73 -0.34
CA LEU A 61 4.83 5.06 -0.65
C LEU A 61 5.82 5.89 -1.49
N GLY A 62 7.12 5.72 -1.26
CA GLY A 62 8.19 6.28 -2.08
C GLY A 62 8.21 5.71 -3.49
N GLU A 63 8.18 4.38 -3.62
CA GLU A 63 8.15 3.68 -4.91
C GLU A 63 6.94 4.07 -5.76
N TYR A 64 5.78 4.21 -5.13
CA TYR A 64 4.53 4.59 -5.79
C TYR A 64 4.39 6.09 -6.01
N LYS A 65 5.39 6.87 -5.61
CA LYS A 65 5.40 8.33 -5.73
C LYS A 65 4.12 8.97 -5.18
N SER A 66 3.66 8.49 -4.02
CA SER A 66 2.43 8.99 -3.40
C SER A 66 2.63 10.42 -2.89
N GLU A 67 2.04 11.39 -3.60
CA GLU A 67 2.05 12.80 -3.18
C GLU A 67 1.35 13.00 -1.83
N LYS A 68 0.34 12.18 -1.51
CA LYS A 68 -0.35 12.22 -0.21
C LYS A 68 0.57 11.85 0.96
N ALA A 69 1.60 11.04 0.71
CA ALA A 69 2.55 10.61 1.71
C ALA A 69 3.62 11.66 2.06
N VAL A 70 3.73 12.76 1.31
CA VAL A 70 4.80 13.76 1.53
C VAL A 70 4.77 14.33 2.95
N LEU A 71 3.61 14.76 3.45
CA LEU A 71 3.53 15.33 4.80
C LEU A 71 3.76 14.27 5.91
N PRO A 72 3.13 13.08 5.85
CA PRO A 72 3.46 12.00 6.80
C PRO A 72 4.92 11.59 6.80
N LEU A 73 5.57 11.50 5.64
CA LEU A 73 6.98 11.15 5.54
C LEU A 73 7.88 12.28 6.06
N ILE A 74 7.52 13.55 5.87
CA ILE A 74 8.22 14.68 6.52
C ILE A 74 8.10 14.57 8.06
N LYS A 75 6.92 14.22 8.58
CA LYS A 75 6.77 13.98 10.02
C LYS A 75 7.68 12.83 10.48
N MET A 76 7.65 11.70 9.77
CA MET A 76 8.50 10.54 10.05
C MET A 76 10.00 10.90 10.03
N LEU A 77 10.43 11.75 9.08
CA LEU A 77 11.81 12.25 8.98
C LEU A 77 12.25 13.07 10.20
N HIS A 78 11.34 13.67 10.95
CA HIS A 78 11.69 14.56 12.06
C HIS A 78 11.38 13.99 13.45
N SER A 79 10.30 13.24 13.60
CA SER A 79 9.79 12.84 14.92
C SER A 79 10.10 11.41 15.32
N GLU A 80 10.54 10.55 14.40
CA GLU A 80 10.88 9.17 14.74
C GLU A 80 12.18 9.09 15.52
N LYS A 81 12.14 8.33 16.62
CA LYS A 81 13.31 8.03 17.45
C LYS A 81 14.36 7.25 16.66
N GLU A 82 13.92 6.27 15.87
CA GLU A 82 14.80 5.35 15.17
C GLU A 82 15.41 5.99 13.92
N GLU A 83 16.73 6.00 13.82
CA GLU A 83 17.42 6.56 12.66
C GLU A 83 17.01 5.87 11.35
N SER A 84 16.77 4.55 11.40
CA SER A 84 16.32 3.77 10.24
C SER A 84 15.01 4.31 9.67
N ALA A 85 14.08 4.74 10.53
CA ALA A 85 12.82 5.34 10.14
C ALA A 85 13.01 6.69 9.47
N ARG A 86 13.84 7.57 10.06
CA ARG A 86 14.17 8.87 9.46
C ARG A 86 14.88 8.73 8.11
N ILE A 87 15.83 7.79 8.00
CA ILE A 87 16.55 7.49 6.75
C ILE A 87 15.61 6.97 5.68
N GLN A 88 14.71 6.04 6.03
CA GLN A 88 13.73 5.50 5.08
C GLN A 88 12.78 6.59 4.59
N ALA A 89 12.31 7.46 5.49
CA ALA A 89 11.49 8.61 5.11
C ALA A 89 12.22 9.55 4.15
N ALA A 90 13.49 9.87 4.41
CA ALA A 90 14.30 10.70 3.52
C ALA A 90 14.46 10.09 2.12
N LEU A 91 14.75 8.79 2.05
CA LEU A 91 14.84 8.07 0.78
C LEU A 91 13.52 8.13 0.01
N SER A 92 12.40 7.85 0.67
CA SER A 92 11.08 7.86 0.06
C SER A 92 10.67 9.25 -0.43
N LEU A 93 10.96 10.31 0.32
CA LEU A 93 10.70 11.69 -0.10
C LEU A 93 11.45 12.06 -1.38
N VAL A 94 12.71 11.63 -1.51
CA VAL A 94 13.49 11.84 -2.75
C VAL A 94 12.91 11.05 -3.91
N LYS A 95 12.44 9.81 -3.69
CA LYS A 95 11.80 8.99 -4.73
C LYS A 95 10.47 9.56 -5.22
N ILE A 96 9.68 10.16 -4.33
CA ILE A 96 8.45 10.89 -4.71
C ILE A 96 8.80 12.06 -5.63
N GLY A 97 9.88 12.78 -5.33
CA GLY A 97 10.34 13.90 -6.16
C GLY A 97 9.62 15.23 -5.87
N ASN A 98 8.75 15.26 -4.86
CA ASN A 98 8.08 16.48 -4.44
C ASN A 98 9.09 17.51 -3.91
N ALA A 99 9.02 18.75 -4.40
CA ALA A 99 9.96 19.82 -4.05
C ALA A 99 10.03 20.11 -2.53
N LYS A 100 8.89 20.05 -1.84
CA LYS A 100 8.85 20.22 -0.38
C LYS A 100 9.56 19.06 0.31
N GLY A 101 9.31 17.83 -0.11
CA GLY A 101 9.99 16.64 0.41
C GLY A 101 11.52 16.73 0.26
N ILE A 102 11.99 17.06 -0.94
CA ILE A 102 13.43 17.24 -1.23
C ILE A 102 14.03 18.35 -0.37
N PHE A 103 13.32 19.47 -0.19
CA PHE A 103 13.77 20.55 0.68
C PHE A 103 13.92 20.09 2.13
N MET A 104 12.98 19.29 2.66
CA MET A 104 13.09 18.76 4.01
C MET A 104 14.24 17.78 4.17
N VAL A 105 14.53 16.95 3.16
CA VAL A 105 15.71 16.07 3.16
C VAL A 105 17.01 16.88 3.19
N LYS A 106 17.08 18.01 2.45
CA LYS A 106 18.21 18.94 2.52
C LYS A 106 18.38 19.55 3.91
N GLN A 107 17.29 19.88 4.60
CA GLN A 107 17.34 20.37 5.97
C GLN A 107 17.83 19.29 6.95
N ALA A 108 17.31 18.07 6.86
CA ALA A 108 17.75 16.94 7.68
C ALA A 108 19.24 16.62 7.45
N ALA A 109 19.75 16.77 6.23
CA ALA A 109 21.17 16.62 5.92
C ALA A 109 22.09 17.58 6.71
N LYS A 110 21.56 18.71 7.16
CA LYS A 110 22.29 19.73 7.91
C LYS A 110 22.04 19.64 9.42
N PHE A 111 20.80 19.35 9.82
CA PHE A 111 20.32 19.63 11.16
C PHE A 111 19.79 18.40 11.91
N ASP A 112 19.69 17.20 11.32
CA ASP A 112 19.35 16.00 12.10
C ASP A 112 20.43 15.75 13.15
N ASP A 113 20.05 15.35 14.36
CA ASP A 113 21.00 15.12 15.47
C ASP A 113 21.97 13.97 15.17
N SER A 114 21.53 12.96 14.40
CA SER A 114 22.35 11.82 14.01
C SER A 114 23.25 12.14 12.82
N GLN A 115 24.56 11.96 13.00
CA GLN A 115 25.53 12.05 11.91
C GLN A 115 25.22 11.05 10.78
N ARG A 116 24.69 9.87 11.12
CA ARG A 116 24.33 8.84 10.14
C ARG A 116 23.20 9.31 9.25
N VAL A 117 22.16 9.89 9.85
CA VAL A 117 21.02 10.45 9.12
C VAL A 117 21.45 11.63 8.26
N ARG A 118 22.25 12.56 8.81
CA ARG A 118 22.80 13.70 8.05
C ARG A 118 23.54 13.25 6.79
N ASN A 119 24.44 12.27 6.94
CA ASN A 119 25.26 11.75 5.84
C ASN A 119 24.42 11.11 4.74
N LEU A 120 23.42 10.31 5.10
CA LEU A 120 22.54 9.65 4.12
C LEU A 120 21.59 10.63 3.45
N CYS A 121 20.99 11.56 4.20
CA CYS A 121 20.16 12.62 3.62
C CYS A 121 20.94 13.47 2.61
N ASN A 122 22.21 13.79 2.91
CA ASN A 122 23.08 14.50 1.96
C ASN A 122 23.31 13.68 0.68
N LYS A 123 23.55 12.37 0.80
CA LYS A 123 23.68 11.48 -0.37
C LYS A 123 22.40 11.45 -1.20
N PHE A 124 21.25 11.28 -0.57
CA PHE A 124 19.95 11.23 -1.24
C PHE A 124 19.62 12.56 -1.94
N TYR A 125 19.81 13.69 -1.27
CA TYR A 125 19.61 15.02 -1.86
C TYR A 125 20.50 15.24 -3.08
N ARG A 126 21.79 14.89 -3.01
CA ARG A 126 22.70 15.03 -4.16
C ARG A 126 22.32 14.12 -5.32
N ALA A 127 21.81 12.92 -5.05
CA ALA A 127 21.31 12.02 -6.07
C ALA A 127 20.06 12.59 -6.77
N SER A 128 19.18 13.26 -6.01
CA SER A 128 17.95 13.85 -6.55
C SER A 128 18.17 15.04 -7.49
N GLN A 129 19.36 15.65 -7.50
CA GLN A 129 19.69 16.77 -8.39
C GLN A 129 20.23 16.30 -9.76
N LYS A 130 20.49 15.00 -9.92
CA LYS A 130 21.08 14.42 -11.14
C LYS A 130 20.04 13.80 -12.08
N ILE A 131 18.78 13.78 -11.67
CA ILE A 131 17.64 13.19 -12.36
C ILE A 131 16.79 14.35 -12.87
#